data_AF-A0A9P0KCW0-F1
#
_entry.id   AF-A0A9P0KCW0-F1
#
_cell.length_a   1.000
_cell.length_b   1.000
_cell.length_c   1.000
_cell.angle_alpha   90.00
_cell.angle_beta   90.00
_cell.angle_gamma   90.00
#
_symmetry.space_group_name_H-M   'P 1'
#
loop_
_entity.id
_entity.type
_entity.pdbx_description
1 polymer ?
#
loop_
_entity_poly.entity_id
_entity_poly.type
_entity_poly.pdbx_seq_one_letter_code
_entity_poly.pdbx_strand_id
1 'polypeptide(L)'
;GPLTDQYTLLQFHGHWGDNKTKGSEHAIDGKKYDGEIHFVHVNNRYCSTQKGIINNDGLCVLGVFLKLGSKGHPEIAKLVEVMEKCEAKGAEAKLERNVDISNLIPLHGSYYTYPGSLTTPPCSECTTWIVFDDPIEVSESQLDAFRSMKGPSGEIIVNNFRPLMPLEDREVRYEHREFKNIEMENYHHSTQRTRQLFTKQKLYKF
;
A
#
# COMPACT_ATOMS: atom_id res chain seq x y z
N GLY A 1 14.19 -6.78 -5.05
CA GLY A 1 12.77 -7.15 -5.09
C GLY A 1 12.47 -7.77 -6.44
N PRO A 2 11.21 -7.78 -6.91
CA PRO A 2 10.83 -8.34 -8.21
C PRO A 2 11.22 -7.47 -9.43
N LEU A 3 11.62 -6.22 -9.19
CA LEU A 3 11.86 -5.22 -10.24
C LEU A 3 13.26 -5.36 -10.85
N THR A 4 13.36 -5.22 -12.16
CA THR A 4 14.64 -5.24 -12.92
C THR A 4 15.17 -3.84 -13.25
N ASP A 5 14.31 -2.82 -13.22
CA ASP A 5 14.65 -1.42 -13.49
C ASP A 5 14.49 -0.54 -12.24
N GLN A 6 14.92 0.72 -12.37
CA GLN A 6 14.61 1.76 -11.40
C GLN A 6 13.27 2.41 -11.70
N TYR A 7 12.50 2.65 -10.63
CA TYR A 7 11.20 3.28 -10.68
C TYR A 7 11.20 4.53 -9.80
N THR A 8 10.58 5.61 -10.28
CA THR A 8 10.49 6.89 -9.55
C THR A 8 9.10 7.05 -8.95
N LEU A 9 9.00 7.39 -7.67
CA LEU A 9 7.74 7.70 -6.99
C LEU A 9 7.11 8.94 -7.63
N LEU A 10 5.85 8.82 -8.06
CA LEU A 10 5.08 9.91 -8.66
C LEU A 10 4.10 10.53 -7.66
N GLN A 11 3.39 9.68 -6.92
CA GLN A 11 2.33 10.07 -6.01
C GLN A 11 2.02 8.94 -5.04
N PHE A 12 1.23 9.25 -4.02
CA PHE A 12 0.53 8.24 -3.24
C PHE A 12 -0.93 8.67 -2.99
N HIS A 13 -1.79 7.69 -2.73
CA HIS A 13 -3.20 7.91 -2.40
C HIS A 13 -3.74 6.78 -1.53
N GLY A 14 -4.85 7.05 -0.83
CA GLY A 14 -5.47 6.10 0.10
C GLY A 14 -6.83 5.59 -0.40
N HIS A 15 -7.13 4.36 -0.01
CA HIS A 15 -8.43 3.71 -0.12
C HIS A 15 -8.91 3.34 1.29
N TRP A 16 -10.18 3.62 1.59
CA TRP A 16 -10.77 3.40 2.92
C TRP A 16 -12.27 3.08 2.83
N GLY A 17 -12.77 2.43 3.88
CA GLY A 17 -14.18 2.07 4.02
C GLY A 17 -14.93 2.98 4.98
N ASP A 18 -16.25 2.81 5.00
CA ASP A 18 -17.16 3.49 5.93
C ASP A 18 -17.07 2.97 7.39
N ASN A 19 -16.37 1.87 7.65
CA ASN A 19 -16.30 1.24 8.96
C ASN A 19 -14.99 0.47 9.19
N LYS A 20 -14.86 -0.15 10.37
CA LYS A 20 -13.65 -0.84 10.87
C LYS A 20 -13.48 -2.29 10.39
N THR A 21 -14.22 -2.70 9.36
CA THR A 21 -14.21 -4.08 8.85
C THR A 21 -13.83 -4.20 7.38
N LYS A 22 -13.71 -3.06 6.69
CA LYS A 22 -13.41 -2.97 5.26
C LYS A 22 -12.73 -1.63 4.95
N GLY A 23 -11.96 -1.60 3.87
CA GLY A 23 -11.35 -0.37 3.37
C GLY A 23 -10.17 -0.60 2.45
N SER A 24 -9.40 -1.66 2.70
CA SER A 24 -8.33 -2.07 1.79
C SER A 24 -8.88 -2.61 0.46
N GLU A 25 -8.09 -2.49 -0.60
CA GLU A 25 -8.41 -3.11 -1.90
C GLU A 25 -7.94 -4.56 -1.95
N HIS A 26 -6.76 -4.85 -1.40
CA HIS A 26 -6.32 -6.22 -1.21
C HIS A 26 -6.88 -6.81 0.09
N ALA A 27 -6.88 -8.13 0.17
CA ALA A 27 -7.14 -8.90 1.38
C ALA A 27 -6.06 -9.97 1.53
N ILE A 28 -5.70 -10.35 2.76
CA ILE A 28 -4.86 -11.52 3.04
C ILE A 28 -5.75 -12.57 3.69
N ASP A 29 -5.78 -13.79 3.15
CA ASP A 29 -6.65 -14.89 3.62
C ASP A 29 -8.13 -14.51 3.68
N GLY A 30 -8.57 -13.71 2.70
CA GLY A 30 -9.94 -13.18 2.61
C GLY A 30 -10.23 -12.05 3.59
N LYS A 31 -9.29 -11.68 4.47
CA LYS A 31 -9.44 -10.62 5.45
C LYS A 31 -9.02 -9.27 4.88
N LYS A 32 -9.93 -8.30 4.93
CA LYS A 32 -9.69 -6.89 4.61
C LYS A 32 -9.11 -6.14 5.81
N TYR A 33 -8.42 -5.05 5.52
CA TYR A 33 -7.90 -4.08 6.49
C TYR A 33 -8.73 -2.79 6.46
N ASP A 34 -8.50 -1.90 7.43
CA ASP A 34 -9.26 -0.66 7.64
C ASP A 34 -9.06 0.36 6.50
N GLY A 35 -7.93 0.25 5.80
CA GLY A 35 -7.60 1.03 4.61
C GLY A 35 -6.35 0.50 3.93
N GLU A 36 -5.95 1.15 2.85
CA GLU A 36 -4.73 0.82 2.11
C GLU A 36 -4.18 2.06 1.40
N ILE A 37 -2.87 2.29 1.50
CA ILE A 37 -2.17 3.36 0.78
C ILE A 37 -1.40 2.75 -0.39
N HIS A 38 -1.52 3.38 -1.56
CA HIS A 38 -0.77 3.04 -2.77
C HIS A 38 0.29 4.08 -3.03
N PHE A 39 1.55 3.65 -3.11
CA PHE A 39 2.66 4.48 -3.57
C PHE A 39 2.98 4.12 -5.02
N VAL A 40 2.63 5.00 -5.95
CA VAL A 40 2.69 4.73 -7.39
C VAL A 40 4.02 5.22 -7.95
N HIS A 41 4.76 4.29 -8.55
CA HIS A 41 6.04 4.56 -9.17
C HIS A 41 5.98 4.25 -10.68
N VAL A 42 6.68 5.04 -11.49
CA VAL A 42 6.83 4.81 -12.93
C VAL A 42 8.21 4.26 -13.25
N ASN A 43 8.28 3.31 -14.18
CA ASN A 43 9.55 2.80 -14.67
C ASN A 43 10.30 3.89 -15.45
N ASN A 44 11.53 4.18 -15.04
CA ASN A 44 12.36 5.23 -15.63
C ASN A 44 12.67 4.97 -17.11
N ARG A 45 12.59 3.71 -17.58
CA ARG A 45 12.75 3.33 -18.98
C ARG A 45 11.74 3.99 -19.93
N TYR A 46 10.54 4.33 -19.46
CA TYR A 46 9.48 4.84 -20.32
C TYR A 46 9.44 6.36 -20.45
N CYS A 47 10.26 7.08 -19.67
CA CYS A 47 10.38 8.55 -19.66
C CYS A 47 9.08 9.35 -19.38
N SER A 48 7.90 8.70 -19.32
CA SER A 48 6.62 9.32 -18.94
C SER A 48 5.60 8.28 -18.48
N THR A 49 4.64 8.73 -17.67
CA THR A 49 3.51 7.89 -17.20
C THR A 49 2.64 7.39 -18.36
N GLN A 50 2.41 8.21 -19.39
CA GLN A 50 1.59 7.81 -20.54
C GLN A 50 2.19 6.63 -21.31
N LYS A 51 3.52 6.56 -21.40
CA LYS A 51 4.21 5.41 -21.98
C LYS A 51 4.26 4.23 -21.02
N GLY A 52 4.39 4.50 -19.71
CA GLY A 52 4.30 3.46 -18.69
C GLY A 52 2.98 2.69 -18.74
N ILE A 53 1.83 3.38 -18.75
CA ILE A 53 0.52 2.72 -18.62
C ILE A 53 0.14 1.77 -19.78
N ILE A 54 0.83 1.83 -20.92
CA ILE A 54 0.62 0.93 -22.06
C ILE A 54 1.58 -0.28 -22.07
N ASN A 55 2.48 -0.39 -21.08
CA ASN A 55 3.42 -1.49 -20.93
C ASN A 55 3.14 -2.25 -19.63
N ASN A 56 3.26 -3.58 -19.65
CA ASN A 56 2.92 -4.45 -18.52
C ASN A 56 3.78 -4.23 -17.25
N ASP A 57 4.96 -3.65 -17.41
CA ASP A 57 5.95 -3.33 -16.39
C ASP A 57 6.12 -1.80 -16.21
N GLY A 58 5.20 -1.01 -16.74
CA GLY A 58 5.33 0.44 -16.75
C GLY A 58 5.21 1.10 -15.38
N LEU A 59 4.47 0.47 -14.47
CA LEU A 59 4.27 0.94 -13.10
C LEU A 59 4.69 -0.10 -12.07
N CYS A 60 5.15 0.38 -10.92
CA CYS A 60 5.27 -0.39 -9.70
C CYS A 60 4.44 0.29 -8.62
N VAL A 61 3.53 -0.44 -7.99
CA VAL A 61 2.73 0.10 -6.89
C VAL A 61 3.04 -0.65 -5.61
N LEU A 62 3.47 0.11 -4.59
CA LEU A 62 3.62 -0.41 -3.24
C LEU A 62 2.29 -0.24 -2.51
N GLY A 63 1.68 -1.35 -2.09
CA GLY A 63 0.47 -1.37 -1.26
C GLY A 63 0.84 -1.55 0.20
N VAL A 64 0.37 -0.63 1.05
CA VAL A 64 0.56 -0.69 2.51
C VAL A 64 -0.80 -0.66 3.19
N PHE A 65 -1.10 -1.71 3.96
CA PHE A 65 -2.35 -1.78 4.71
C PHE A 65 -2.35 -0.80 5.89
N LEU A 66 -3.52 -0.21 6.15
CA LEU A 66 -3.80 0.54 7.36
C LEU A 66 -4.59 -0.34 8.32
N LYS A 67 -4.15 -0.42 9.57
CA LYS A 67 -4.83 -1.14 10.64
C LYS A 67 -5.06 -0.19 11.82
N LEU A 68 -6.23 -0.26 12.43
CA LEU A 68 -6.47 0.48 13.67
C LEU A 68 -5.55 0.00 14.79
N GLY A 69 -4.88 0.97 15.41
CA GLY A 69 -3.98 0.79 16.55
C GLY A 69 -4.19 1.89 17.59
N SER A 70 -3.59 1.71 18.76
CA SER A 70 -3.78 2.61 19.91
C SER A 70 -2.95 3.90 19.82
N LYS A 71 -1.81 3.86 19.11
CA LYS A 71 -0.84 4.96 19.08
C LYS A 71 -1.00 5.92 17.90
N GLY A 72 -1.58 5.42 16.80
CA GLY A 72 -1.54 6.10 15.50
C GLY A 72 -0.15 6.22 14.90
N HIS A 73 -0.08 6.74 13.68
CA HIS A 73 1.16 6.84 12.93
C HIS A 73 1.67 8.30 12.88
N PRO A 74 2.91 8.60 13.28
CA PRO A 74 3.43 9.98 13.29
C PRO A 74 3.40 10.66 11.91
N GLU A 75 3.74 9.94 10.84
CA GLU A 75 3.71 10.49 9.48
C GLU A 75 2.28 10.70 8.96
N ILE A 76 1.31 9.88 9.37
CA ILE A 76 -0.11 10.09 9.01
C ILE A 76 -0.66 11.31 9.75
N ALA A 77 -0.21 11.57 10.99
CA ALA A 77 -0.62 12.79 11.71
C ALA A 77 -0.26 14.07 10.94
N LYS A 78 0.92 14.11 10.32
CA LYS A 78 1.35 15.24 9.46
C LYS A 78 0.45 15.42 8.23
N LEU A 79 -0.06 14.33 7.66
CA LEU A 79 -1.02 14.40 6.56
C LEU A 79 -2.39 14.91 7.04
N VAL A 80 -2.89 14.35 8.15
CA VAL A 80 -4.19 14.71 8.73
C VAL A 80 -4.27 16.21 9.08
N GLU A 81 -3.17 16.81 9.55
CA GLU A 81 -3.08 18.25 9.84
C GLU A 81 -3.45 19.17 8.67
N VAL A 82 -3.31 18.70 7.43
CA VAL A 82 -3.69 19.48 6.22
C VAL A 82 -4.95 18.98 5.55
N MET A 83 -5.45 17.79 5.89
CA MET A 83 -6.65 17.23 5.26
C MET A 83 -7.88 18.10 5.49
N GLU A 84 -8.05 18.66 6.69
CA GLU A 84 -9.12 19.62 7.02
C GLU A 84 -9.07 20.90 6.17
N LYS A 85 -7.89 21.25 5.63
CA LYS A 85 -7.70 22.40 4.73
C LYS A 85 -7.98 22.05 3.26
N CYS A 86 -8.14 20.77 2.94
CA CYS A 86 -8.31 20.23 1.58
C CYS A 86 -9.54 19.33 1.44
N GLU A 87 -10.57 19.51 2.27
CA GLU A 87 -11.70 18.60 2.29
C GLU A 87 -12.46 18.50 0.96
N ALA A 88 -12.49 19.57 0.17
CA ALA A 88 -13.26 19.64 -1.07
C ALA A 88 -12.45 19.20 -2.30
N LYS A 89 -13.12 18.60 -3.28
CA LYS A 89 -12.49 18.24 -4.55
C LYS A 89 -11.79 19.43 -5.21
N GLY A 90 -10.54 19.23 -5.58
CA GLY A 90 -9.70 20.24 -6.26
C GLY A 90 -9.07 21.25 -5.31
N ALA A 91 -9.35 21.18 -4.00
CA ALA A 91 -8.60 21.92 -3.02
C ALA A 91 -7.19 21.34 -2.89
N GLU A 92 -6.21 22.22 -2.77
CA GLU A 92 -4.80 21.87 -2.57
C GLU A 92 -4.28 22.67 -1.37
N ALA A 93 -3.44 22.03 -0.57
CA ALA A 93 -2.70 22.68 0.51
C ALA A 93 -1.28 22.17 0.52
N LYS A 94 -0.38 23.05 0.92
CA LYS A 94 1.00 22.69 1.19
C LYS A 94 1.06 21.94 2.51
N LEU A 95 1.87 20.88 2.56
CA LEU A 95 2.20 20.21 3.81
C LEU A 95 2.87 21.21 4.78
N GLU A 96 2.39 21.26 6.01
CA GLU A 96 2.98 22.11 7.07
C GLU A 96 4.33 21.55 7.53
N ARG A 97 4.50 20.22 7.45
CA ARG A 97 5.70 19.50 7.86
C ARG A 97 6.08 18.49 6.78
N ASN A 98 7.38 18.27 6.61
CA ASN A 98 7.86 17.24 5.69
C ASN A 98 7.40 15.85 6.17
N VAL A 99 6.75 15.13 5.26
CA VAL A 99 6.35 13.74 5.45
C VAL A 99 7.46 12.85 4.93
N ASP A 100 7.99 11.98 5.78
CA ASP A 100 8.96 10.98 5.38
C ASP A 100 8.22 9.73 4.90
N ILE A 101 8.09 9.63 3.59
CA ILE A 101 7.38 8.53 2.93
C ILE A 101 8.03 7.17 3.25
N SER A 102 9.33 7.12 3.52
CA SER A 102 10.00 5.86 3.86
C SER A 102 9.51 5.26 5.18
N ASN A 103 9.05 6.10 6.11
CA ASN A 103 8.46 5.67 7.38
C ASN A 103 6.99 5.22 7.24
N LEU A 104 6.35 5.46 6.10
CA LEU A 104 4.99 4.95 5.81
C LEU A 104 5.02 3.58 5.11
N ILE A 105 6.20 3.08 4.75
CA ILE A 105 6.37 1.85 3.99
C ILE A 105 7.19 0.88 4.83
N PRO A 106 6.74 -0.37 5.06
CA PRO A 106 7.51 -1.35 5.82
C PRO A 106 8.62 -1.93 4.93
N LEU A 107 9.61 -1.12 4.53
CA LEU A 107 10.63 -1.45 3.51
C LEU A 107 11.47 -2.71 3.82
N HIS A 108 11.53 -3.11 5.09
CA HIS A 108 12.22 -4.31 5.54
C HIS A 108 11.30 -5.51 5.77
N GLY A 109 9.98 -5.32 5.67
CA GLY A 109 8.97 -6.34 5.87
C GLY A 109 8.86 -7.33 4.71
N SER A 110 8.10 -8.40 4.95
CA SER A 110 7.74 -9.36 3.91
C SER A 110 6.65 -8.77 3.02
N TYR A 111 6.53 -9.28 1.79
CA TYR A 111 5.54 -8.78 0.85
C TYR A 111 5.11 -9.83 -0.16
N TYR A 112 3.93 -9.62 -0.74
CA TYR A 112 3.44 -10.32 -1.91
C TYR A 112 3.75 -9.52 -3.17
N THR A 113 3.95 -10.20 -4.29
CA THR A 113 4.11 -9.54 -5.58
C THR A 113 3.48 -10.33 -6.72
N TYR A 114 2.88 -9.62 -7.66
CA TYR A 114 2.21 -10.18 -8.83
C TYR A 114 2.01 -9.11 -9.92
N PRO A 115 1.89 -9.50 -11.20
CA PRO A 115 1.48 -8.58 -12.27
C PRO A 115 -0.03 -8.30 -12.21
N GLY A 116 -0.43 -7.05 -12.37
CA GLY A 116 -1.82 -6.63 -12.30
C GLY A 116 -2.08 -5.30 -12.98
N SER A 117 -3.19 -4.66 -12.57
CA SER A 117 -3.67 -3.43 -13.17
C SER A 117 -3.68 -2.26 -12.19
N LEU A 118 -3.95 -1.07 -12.73
CA LEU A 118 -4.55 0.02 -11.97
C LEU A 118 -5.91 -0.43 -11.39
N THR A 119 -6.28 0.10 -10.23
CA THR A 119 -7.58 -0.20 -9.59
C THR A 119 -8.63 0.88 -9.81
N THR A 120 -8.24 1.96 -10.48
CA THR A 120 -9.12 3.00 -11.00
C THR A 120 -9.10 2.99 -12.53
N PRO A 121 -10.18 3.45 -13.20
CA PRO A 121 -10.21 3.57 -14.65
C PRO A 121 -8.97 4.31 -15.20
N PRO A 122 -8.35 3.85 -16.30
CA PRO A 122 -8.86 2.84 -17.25
C PRO A 122 -8.53 1.38 -16.88
N CYS A 123 -8.08 1.08 -15.66
CA CYS A 123 -7.77 -0.28 -15.21
C CYS A 123 -6.71 -0.98 -16.08
N SER A 124 -5.75 -0.24 -16.64
CA SER A 124 -4.69 -0.79 -17.49
C SER A 124 -3.84 -1.82 -16.76
N GLU A 125 -3.57 -2.95 -17.41
CA GLU A 125 -2.71 -4.05 -16.93
C GLU A 125 -1.21 -3.69 -17.11
N CYS A 126 -0.74 -2.72 -16.33
CA CYS A 126 0.59 -2.12 -16.46
C CYS A 126 1.39 -2.10 -15.16
N THR A 127 0.95 -2.85 -14.13
CA THR A 127 1.44 -2.68 -12.77
C THR A 127 2.08 -3.95 -12.24
N THR A 128 3.33 -3.85 -11.77
CA THR A 128 3.87 -4.81 -10.80
C THR A 128 3.44 -4.39 -9.40
N TRP A 129 2.62 -5.19 -8.75
CA TRP A 129 2.21 -4.96 -7.37
C TRP A 129 3.25 -5.49 -6.39
N ILE A 130 3.51 -4.74 -5.33
CA ILE A 130 4.27 -5.15 -4.15
C ILE A 130 3.43 -4.78 -2.94
N VAL A 131 2.91 -5.76 -2.22
CA VAL A 131 1.94 -5.55 -1.14
C VAL A 131 2.51 -6.09 0.14
N PHE A 132 2.83 -5.19 1.07
CA PHE A 132 3.43 -5.56 2.33
C PHE A 132 2.43 -6.28 3.23
N ASP A 133 2.87 -7.34 3.91
CA ASP A 133 2.02 -8.12 4.81
C ASP A 133 1.91 -7.52 6.21
N ASP A 134 2.86 -6.66 6.57
CA ASP A 134 2.85 -5.88 7.81
C ASP A 134 2.11 -4.54 7.62
N PRO A 135 0.94 -4.34 8.26
CA PRO A 135 0.21 -3.08 8.18
C PRO A 135 0.87 -1.99 9.04
N ILE A 136 0.70 -0.72 8.66
CA ILE A 136 0.98 0.39 9.57
C ILE A 136 -0.23 0.64 10.48
N GLU A 137 0.03 1.00 11.74
CA GLU A 137 -1.02 1.31 12.71
C GLU A 137 -1.45 2.78 12.63
N VAL A 138 -2.74 3.02 12.46
CA VAL A 138 -3.36 4.36 12.50
C VAL A 138 -4.36 4.46 13.65
N SER A 139 -4.51 5.65 14.25
CA SER A 139 -5.52 5.86 15.29
C SER A 139 -6.90 6.01 14.67
N GLU A 140 -7.93 5.86 15.50
CA GLU A 140 -9.31 6.11 15.07
C GLU A 140 -9.49 7.54 14.54
N SER A 141 -8.99 8.53 15.27
CA SER A 141 -9.03 9.94 14.83
C SER A 141 -8.31 10.20 13.51
N GLN A 142 -7.19 9.51 13.26
CA GLN A 142 -6.48 9.63 11.99
C GLN A 142 -7.29 9.05 10.85
N LEU A 143 -7.89 7.87 11.04
CA LEU A 143 -8.70 7.24 10.00
C LEU A 143 -10.01 8.01 9.75
N ASP A 144 -10.59 8.59 10.78
CA ASP A 144 -11.80 9.41 10.65
C ASP A 144 -11.57 10.70 9.85
N ALA A 145 -10.35 11.25 9.86
CA ALA A 145 -9.98 12.35 8.97
C ALA A 145 -9.99 11.96 7.49
N PHE A 146 -9.66 10.71 7.14
CA PHE A 146 -9.88 10.22 5.76
C PHE A 146 -11.37 10.10 5.45
N ARG A 147 -12.15 9.61 6.42
CA ARG A 147 -13.61 9.46 6.30
C ARG A 147 -14.38 10.77 6.39
N SER A 148 -13.74 11.93 6.57
CA SER A 148 -14.41 13.24 6.52
C SER A 148 -14.21 13.97 5.18
N MET A 149 -13.32 13.46 4.31
CA MET A 149 -13.03 14.04 3.00
C MET A 149 -14.28 14.07 2.11
N LYS A 150 -14.44 15.13 1.32
CA LYS A 150 -15.64 15.37 0.49
C LYS A 150 -15.35 15.26 -1.00
N GLY A 151 -16.27 14.61 -1.70
CA GLY A 151 -16.26 14.45 -3.14
C GLY A 151 -16.75 15.69 -3.90
N PRO A 152 -16.84 15.58 -5.25
CA PRO A 152 -17.25 16.68 -6.12
C PRO A 152 -18.57 17.35 -5.77
N SER A 153 -19.52 16.63 -5.18
CA SER A 153 -20.86 17.12 -4.84
C SER A 153 -21.03 17.37 -3.34
N GLY A 154 -19.93 17.37 -2.58
CA GLY A 154 -19.93 17.56 -1.12
C GLY A 154 -20.29 16.31 -0.33
N GLU A 155 -20.50 15.18 -0.99
CA GLU A 155 -20.69 13.87 -0.37
C GLU A 155 -19.42 13.40 0.34
N ILE A 156 -19.56 12.71 1.46
CA ILE A 156 -18.41 12.13 2.14
C ILE A 156 -17.85 10.98 1.29
N ILE A 157 -16.54 10.99 1.05
CA ILE A 157 -15.84 9.92 0.35
C ILE A 157 -15.69 8.76 1.32
N VAL A 158 -16.44 7.69 1.08
CA VAL A 158 -16.29 6.40 1.76
C VAL A 158 -16.41 5.27 0.76
N ASN A 159 -15.84 4.12 1.11
CA ASN A 159 -15.82 2.92 0.25
C ASN A 159 -15.22 3.19 -1.14
N ASN A 160 -14.18 4.02 -1.20
CA ASN A 160 -13.47 4.37 -2.43
C ASN A 160 -12.49 3.28 -2.86
N PHE A 161 -12.81 2.00 -2.64
CA PHE A 161 -11.96 0.85 -2.92
C PHE A 161 -12.66 -0.10 -3.90
N ARG A 162 -11.90 -0.69 -4.83
CA ARG A 162 -12.40 -1.71 -5.74
C ARG A 162 -12.63 -3.05 -5.01
N PRO A 163 -13.72 -3.78 -5.32
CA PRO A 163 -13.91 -5.16 -4.87
C PRO A 163 -12.80 -6.08 -5.38
N LEU A 164 -12.71 -7.28 -4.79
CA LEU A 164 -11.88 -8.36 -5.33
C LEU A 164 -12.52 -8.88 -6.63
N MET A 165 -11.76 -8.93 -7.72
CA MET A 165 -12.06 -9.63 -8.98
C MET A 165 -11.56 -11.11 -8.96
N PRO A 166 -11.49 -11.81 -10.10
CA PRO A 166 -10.85 -13.14 -10.18
C PRO A 166 -9.33 -13.13 -10.34
N LEU A 167 -8.63 -14.13 -9.77
CA LEU A 167 -7.18 -14.33 -9.95
C LEU A 167 -6.80 -14.69 -11.39
N GLU A 168 -7.65 -15.47 -12.06
CA GLU A 168 -7.35 -16.14 -13.32
C GLU A 168 -6.04 -16.95 -13.20
N ASP A 169 -5.19 -16.95 -14.23
CA ASP A 169 -3.95 -17.74 -14.29
C ASP A 169 -2.74 -17.05 -13.63
N ARG A 170 -2.94 -15.92 -12.93
CA ARG A 170 -1.84 -15.16 -12.32
C ARG A 170 -1.25 -15.92 -11.14
N GLU A 171 0.08 -15.90 -11.04
CA GLU A 171 0.79 -16.37 -9.85
C GLU A 171 1.04 -15.20 -8.88
N VAL A 172 0.76 -15.42 -7.60
CA VAL A 172 1.13 -14.50 -6.51
C VAL A 172 2.33 -15.09 -5.78
N ARG A 173 3.46 -14.37 -5.79
CA ARG A 173 4.68 -14.77 -5.07
C ARG A 173 4.75 -14.08 -3.72
N TYR A 174 5.13 -14.83 -2.69
CA TYR A 174 5.42 -14.28 -1.37
C TYR A 174 6.92 -14.25 -1.14
N GLU A 175 7.43 -13.08 -0.78
CA GLU A 175 8.84 -12.81 -0.49
C GLU A 175 8.99 -12.63 1.02
N HIS A 176 9.40 -13.71 1.69
CA HIS A 176 9.63 -13.69 3.14
C HIS A 176 10.96 -13.01 3.46
N ARG A 177 10.93 -12.05 4.40
CA ARG A 177 12.10 -11.38 4.95
C ARG A 177 12.15 -11.58 6.45
N GLU A 178 13.21 -12.23 6.93
CA GLU A 178 13.49 -12.34 8.35
C GLU A 178 14.07 -11.01 8.87
N PHE A 179 13.53 -10.51 9.98
CA PHE A 179 14.18 -9.44 10.75
C PHE A 179 15.50 -9.97 11.32
N LYS A 180 16.62 -9.58 10.72
CA LYS A 180 17.94 -9.81 11.31
C LYS A 180 18.15 -8.80 12.44
N ASN A 181 17.87 -9.22 13.69
CA ASN A 181 18.34 -8.50 14.86
C ASN A 181 19.87 -8.61 14.93
N ILE A 182 20.56 -7.53 14.55
CA ILE A 182 22.04 -7.44 14.57
C ILE A 182 22.60 -7.61 16.00
N GLU A 183 21.77 -7.49 17.05
CA GLU A 183 22.22 -7.65 18.45
C GLU A 183 22.28 -9.10 18.97
N MET A 184 21.76 -10.11 18.25
CA MET A 184 21.76 -11.51 18.73
C MET A 184 22.76 -12.46 18.03
N GLU A 185 23.50 -11.99 17.01
CA GLU A 185 24.40 -12.87 16.24
C GLU A 185 25.61 -13.41 17.05
N ASN A 186 25.91 -12.84 18.22
CA ASN A 186 26.98 -13.35 19.09
C ASN A 186 26.60 -14.55 19.97
N TYR A 187 25.34 -15.01 19.96
CA TYR A 187 24.91 -16.12 20.83
C TYR A 187 24.52 -17.41 20.09
N HIS A 188 24.33 -17.39 18.77
CA HIS A 188 23.80 -18.55 18.03
C HIS A 188 24.70 -19.04 16.90
N HIS A 189 26.00 -19.10 17.18
CA HIS A 189 26.90 -19.99 16.43
C HIS A 189 26.68 -21.45 16.88
N SER A 190 25.52 -22.03 16.55
CA SER A 190 25.31 -23.47 16.33
C SER A 190 23.82 -23.79 16.24
N THR A 191 23.25 -23.79 15.04
CA THR A 191 22.47 -24.91 14.47
C THR A 191 21.83 -24.47 13.16
N GLN A 192 22.28 -25.08 12.07
CA GLN A 192 21.55 -25.06 10.80
C GLN A 192 20.23 -25.82 10.96
N ARG A 193 19.12 -25.24 10.50
CA ARG A 193 17.98 -25.96 9.92
C ARG A 193 17.14 -25.00 9.09
N THR A 194 17.27 -25.12 7.78
CA THR A 194 16.35 -24.58 6.78
C THR A 194 14.93 -25.07 7.08
N ARG A 195 14.05 -24.18 7.52
CA ARG A 195 12.61 -24.41 7.50
C ARG A 195 12.02 -23.53 6.40
N GLN A 196 11.75 -24.13 5.24
CA GLN A 196 10.73 -23.59 4.34
C GLN A 196 9.38 -23.72 5.06
N LEU A 197 8.98 -22.65 5.76
CA LEU A 197 7.60 -22.49 6.18
C LEU A 197 6.82 -21.91 5.00
N PHE A 198 6.18 -22.80 4.24
CA PHE A 198 5.07 -22.42 3.37
C PHE A 198 3.85 -22.13 4.24
N THR A 199 3.80 -20.99 4.91
CA THR A 199 2.51 -20.44 5.34
C THR A 199 1.81 -19.93 4.09
N LYS A 200 0.80 -20.70 3.64
CA LYS A 200 -0.11 -20.32 2.55
C LYS A 200 -1.02 -19.16 3.01
N GLN A 201 -0.45 -18.01 3.28
CA GLN A 201 -1.23 -16.78 3.30
C GLN A 201 -1.45 -16.38 1.85
N LYS A 202 -2.72 -16.26 1.44
CA LYS A 202 -3.10 -15.88 0.08
C LYS A 202 -3.47 -14.42 0.06
N LEU A 203 -2.75 -13.62 -0.72
CA LEU A 203 -3.22 -12.28 -1.09
C LEU A 203 -4.33 -12.43 -2.14
N TYR A 204 -5.47 -11.80 -1.86
CA TYR A 204 -6.57 -11.63 -2.80
C TYR A 204 -6.58 -10.16 -3.18
N LYS A 205 -6.24 -9.85 -4.42
CA LYS A 205 -6.65 -8.60 -5.06
C LYS A 205 -6.63 -8.81 -6.53
N PHE A 206 -7.77 -8.50 -7.07
CA PHE A 206 -8.11 -8.85 -8.41
C PHE A 206 -8.93 -7.67 -8.89
#